data_AF-A0A4V1E8F6-F1
#
_entry.id   AF-A0A4V1E8F6-F1
#
_cell.length_a   1.000
_cell.length_b   1.000
_cell.length_c   1.000
_cell.angle_alpha   90.00
_cell.angle_beta   90.00
_cell.angle_gamma   90.00
#
_symmetry.space_group_name_H-M   'P 1'
#
loop_
_entity.id
_entity.type
_entity.pdbx_description
1 polymer ?
#
loop_
_entity_poly.entity_id
_entity_poly.type
_entity_poly.pdbx_seq_one_letter_code
_entity_poly.pdbx_strand_id
1 'polypeptide(L)'
;MNSTEHHGLIQGYHNRSQTSGVWPLDKDLSGEDKDSSEGCYEQLLISTEVFLTLGIVSLLENILVVAAIVKNKNLHSPMYFFICSLAVADMLVSVSNASETIVIALINGGNLTIPVALIKNMDNVFDSMICSSLLASICSLLAIAVDRYITIFYALRYHNIVTLQRAMLVISSIWTCCTVSGILFIIYSESTTVLICLITMFFTMLVLMASLYVHMFLLARLHMKRIAALPGNAPIHQRANMKGAITLTILLGVFVVCWAPFFLHLILMITCPRNPYCTCFMSHFNMYLILIMCNSVIDPIIYAFRSQEMRKTFKEIFCCSHTLLCV
;
A
#
# COMPACT_ATOMS: atom_id res chain seq x y z
N MET A 1 -17.32 -30.53 -27.40
CA MET A 1 -17.09 -30.31 -25.96
C MET A 1 -18.17 -29.36 -25.49
N ASN A 2 -19.03 -29.82 -24.60
CA ASN A 2 -20.38 -29.29 -24.35
C ASN A 2 -20.33 -27.95 -23.58
N SER A 3 -21.20 -26.99 -23.95
CA SER A 3 -21.38 -25.71 -23.23
C SER A 3 -21.61 -25.86 -21.72
N THR A 4 -22.10 -27.01 -21.27
CA THR A 4 -22.33 -27.34 -19.86
C THR A 4 -21.03 -27.51 -19.06
N GLU A 5 -19.95 -28.02 -19.67
CA GLU A 5 -18.63 -28.12 -19.00
C GLU A 5 -17.98 -26.74 -18.88
N HIS A 6 -18.18 -25.88 -19.88
CA HIS A 6 -17.64 -24.52 -19.88
C HIS A 6 -18.32 -23.63 -18.84
N HIS A 7 -19.63 -23.82 -18.61
CA HIS A 7 -20.36 -23.16 -17.51
C HIS A 7 -19.93 -23.66 -16.12
N GLY A 8 -19.72 -24.97 -15.95
CA GLY A 8 -19.21 -25.53 -14.68
C GLY A 8 -17.81 -25.04 -14.32
N LEU A 9 -16.94 -24.83 -15.31
CA LEU A 9 -15.60 -24.25 -15.12
C LEU A 9 -15.62 -22.75 -14.79
N ILE A 10 -16.53 -21.98 -15.38
CA ILE A 10 -16.70 -20.56 -15.05
C ILE A 10 -17.29 -20.40 -13.66
N GLN A 11 -18.26 -21.24 -13.26
CA GLN A 11 -18.82 -21.23 -11.91
C GLN A 11 -17.81 -21.74 -10.86
N GLY A 12 -16.96 -22.70 -11.23
CA GLY A 12 -15.79 -23.10 -10.44
C GLY A 12 -14.73 -22.01 -10.32
N TYR A 13 -14.55 -21.17 -11.34
CA TYR A 13 -13.68 -19.98 -11.28
C TYR A 13 -14.30 -18.83 -10.49
N HIS A 14 -15.61 -18.61 -10.60
CA HIS A 14 -16.36 -17.62 -9.80
C HIS A 14 -16.32 -17.97 -8.32
N ASN A 15 -16.52 -19.26 -8.02
CA ASN A 15 -16.25 -19.78 -6.69
C ASN A 15 -14.77 -19.62 -6.37
N ARG A 16 -13.80 -19.96 -7.24
CA ARG A 16 -12.37 -19.83 -6.94
C ARG A 16 -11.89 -18.40 -6.71
N SER A 17 -12.35 -17.40 -7.45
CA SER A 17 -12.05 -15.99 -7.20
C SER A 17 -12.77 -15.46 -5.96
N GLN A 18 -13.90 -16.08 -5.55
CA GLN A 18 -14.50 -15.89 -4.23
C GLN A 18 -13.89 -16.78 -3.12
N THR A 19 -13.13 -17.83 -3.48
CA THR A 19 -12.61 -18.89 -2.59
C THR A 19 -11.09 -19.09 -2.71
N SER A 20 -10.34 -18.09 -3.20
CA SER A 20 -8.86 -18.08 -3.15
C SER A 20 -8.32 -18.05 -1.70
N GLY A 21 -9.19 -18.25 -0.69
CA GLY A 21 -8.84 -18.60 0.69
C GLY A 21 -9.65 -19.74 1.33
N VAL A 22 -10.47 -20.53 0.61
CA VAL A 22 -11.28 -21.60 1.23
C VAL A 22 -11.32 -22.87 0.36
N TRP A 23 -10.71 -23.95 0.86
CA TRP A 23 -10.87 -25.32 0.33
C TRP A 23 -12.30 -25.83 0.57
N PRO A 24 -12.90 -26.64 -0.34
CA PRO A 24 -14.23 -27.19 -0.11
C PRO A 24 -14.18 -28.24 1.00
N LEU A 25 -14.97 -28.05 2.06
CA LEU A 25 -15.20 -29.08 3.07
C LEU A 25 -16.46 -29.86 2.69
N ASP A 26 -16.33 -31.19 2.60
CA ASP A 26 -17.45 -32.11 2.43
C ASP A 26 -18.55 -31.83 3.47
N LYS A 27 -19.79 -31.71 2.98
CA LYS A 27 -20.98 -31.65 3.82
C LYS A 27 -21.33 -33.06 4.26
N ASP A 28 -20.96 -33.41 5.48
CA ASP A 28 -21.61 -34.46 6.26
C ASP A 28 -21.49 -34.16 7.77
N LEU A 29 -22.54 -33.58 8.34
CA LEU A 29 -23.34 -34.15 9.44
C LEU A 29 -24.30 -33.10 10.02
N SER A 30 -25.55 -33.53 10.14
CA SER A 30 -26.68 -32.89 10.80
C SER A 30 -26.46 -32.59 12.29
N GLY A 31 -26.96 -31.45 12.78
CA GLY A 31 -27.26 -31.24 14.20
C GLY A 31 -27.19 -29.78 14.65
N GLU A 32 -28.37 -29.17 14.80
CA GLU A 32 -28.76 -27.94 15.51
C GLU A 32 -27.67 -27.09 16.22
N ASP A 33 -27.51 -25.84 15.74
CA ASP A 33 -27.54 -24.62 16.57
C ASP A 33 -27.87 -23.43 15.65
N LYS A 34 -29.16 -23.05 15.63
CA LYS A 34 -29.64 -21.79 15.04
C LYS A 34 -29.56 -20.72 16.13
N ASP A 35 -28.94 -19.57 15.81
CA ASP A 35 -29.37 -18.21 16.20
C ASP A 35 -28.26 -17.18 16.56
N SER A 36 -27.04 -17.27 15.99
CA SER A 36 -26.08 -16.14 16.13
C SER A 36 -25.12 -15.90 14.96
N SER A 37 -25.27 -16.63 13.84
CA SER A 37 -24.25 -16.67 12.80
C SER A 37 -24.70 -16.14 11.43
N GLU A 38 -25.98 -15.86 11.21
CA GLU A 38 -26.47 -15.49 9.85
C GLU A 38 -25.89 -14.19 9.28
N GLY A 39 -25.42 -13.25 10.12
CA GLY A 39 -24.88 -11.96 9.64
C GLY A 39 -23.40 -11.96 9.24
N CYS A 40 -22.63 -13.01 9.57
CA CYS A 40 -21.17 -12.99 9.43
C CYS A 40 -20.67 -13.50 8.05
N TYR A 41 -21.55 -14.09 7.26
CA TYR A 41 -21.21 -14.72 5.96
C TYR A 41 -21.72 -13.92 4.75
N GLU A 42 -22.49 -12.85 4.99
CA GLU A 42 -22.90 -11.93 3.94
C GLU A 42 -21.69 -11.10 3.52
N GLN A 43 -21.12 -11.43 2.38
CA GLN A 43 -20.03 -10.65 1.79
C GLN A 43 -20.56 -9.23 1.52
N LEU A 44 -20.00 -8.23 2.21
CA LEU A 44 -20.38 -6.84 1.98
C LEU A 44 -20.05 -6.48 0.53
N LEU A 45 -21.11 -6.38 -0.29
CA LEU A 45 -20.99 -6.19 -1.72
C LEU A 45 -20.72 -4.71 -2.00
N ILE A 46 -19.44 -4.37 -2.05
CA ILE A 46 -19.00 -3.05 -2.45
C ILE A 46 -19.16 -2.95 -3.97
N SER A 47 -19.80 -1.88 -4.44
CA SER A 47 -19.94 -1.61 -5.87
C SER A 47 -18.57 -1.49 -6.54
N THR A 48 -18.41 -2.14 -7.69
CA THR A 48 -17.21 -2.05 -8.54
C THR A 48 -16.86 -0.60 -8.91
N GLU A 49 -17.86 0.28 -8.97
CA GLU A 49 -17.71 1.71 -9.18
C GLU A 49 -16.83 2.37 -8.10
N VAL A 50 -16.90 1.90 -6.85
CA VAL A 50 -16.09 2.45 -5.75
C VAL A 50 -14.61 2.11 -5.95
N PHE A 51 -14.30 0.87 -6.33
CA PHE A 51 -12.92 0.45 -6.61
C PHE A 51 -12.32 1.20 -7.80
N LEU A 52 -13.10 1.39 -8.86
CA LEU A 52 -12.67 2.15 -10.03
C LEU A 52 -12.47 3.63 -9.73
N THR A 53 -13.40 4.25 -9.02
CA THR A 53 -13.29 5.68 -8.65
C THR A 53 -12.09 5.92 -7.73
N LEU A 54 -11.90 5.11 -6.69
CA LEU A 54 -10.72 5.20 -5.82
C LEU A 54 -9.42 4.95 -6.58
N GLY A 55 -9.39 3.96 -7.48
CA GLY A 55 -8.23 3.67 -8.32
C GLY A 55 -7.88 4.83 -9.26
N ILE A 56 -8.88 5.45 -9.89
CA ILE A 56 -8.66 6.62 -10.77
C ILE A 56 -8.15 7.81 -9.96
N VAL A 57 -8.77 8.10 -8.81
CA VAL A 57 -8.35 9.21 -7.93
C VAL A 57 -6.90 9.00 -7.49
N SER A 58 -6.57 7.81 -6.96
CA SER A 58 -5.22 7.50 -6.49
C SER A 58 -4.20 7.55 -7.63
N LEU A 59 -4.53 7.04 -8.81
CA LEU A 59 -3.66 7.10 -9.98
C LEU A 59 -3.35 8.55 -10.37
N LEU A 60 -4.37 9.41 -10.48
CA LEU A 60 -4.21 10.81 -10.87
C LEU A 60 -3.41 11.61 -9.83
N GLU A 61 -3.67 11.42 -8.55
CA GLU A 61 -2.95 12.11 -7.48
C GLU A 61 -1.48 11.70 -7.43
N ASN A 62 -1.16 10.41 -7.59
CA ASN A 62 0.22 9.96 -7.60
C ASN A 62 0.97 10.34 -8.89
N ILE A 63 0.30 10.37 -10.05
CA ILE A 63 0.87 10.97 -11.28
C ILE A 63 1.22 12.43 -11.03
N LEU A 64 0.35 13.19 -10.37
CA LEU A 64 0.61 14.59 -10.03
C LEU A 64 1.82 14.74 -9.10
N VAL A 65 1.97 13.87 -8.09
CA VAL A 65 3.16 13.83 -7.22
C VAL A 65 4.44 13.62 -8.04
N VAL A 66 4.47 12.61 -8.91
CA VAL A 66 5.63 12.32 -9.77
C VAL A 66 5.92 13.50 -10.69
N ALA A 67 4.90 14.04 -11.36
CA ALA A 67 5.04 15.17 -12.26
C ALA A 67 5.59 16.43 -11.55
N ALA A 68 5.15 16.71 -10.33
CA ALA A 68 5.64 17.84 -9.55
C ALA A 68 7.12 17.69 -9.20
N ILE A 69 7.55 16.48 -8.79
CA ILE A 69 8.95 16.21 -8.46
C ILE A 69 9.84 16.34 -9.70
N VAL A 70 9.39 15.84 -10.85
CA VAL A 70 10.13 15.94 -12.13
C VAL A 70 10.24 17.39 -12.62
N LYS A 71 9.17 18.19 -12.45
CA LYS A 71 9.11 19.57 -12.96
C LYS A 71 9.90 20.55 -12.09
N ASN A 72 9.87 20.40 -10.77
CA ASN A 72 10.50 21.36 -9.85
C ASN A 72 11.88 20.88 -9.38
N LYS A 73 12.94 21.49 -9.91
CA LYS A 73 14.33 21.21 -9.51
C LYS A 73 14.61 21.42 -8.02
N ASN A 74 13.84 22.26 -7.32
CA ASN A 74 13.98 22.43 -5.87
C ASN A 74 13.55 21.17 -5.08
N LEU A 75 12.80 20.27 -5.71
CA LEU A 75 12.42 18.97 -5.15
C LEU A 75 13.45 17.87 -5.47
N HIS A 76 14.57 18.15 -6.14
CA HIS A 76 15.59 17.14 -6.43
C HIS A 76 16.50 16.86 -5.22
N SER A 77 15.90 16.47 -4.10
CA SER A 77 16.57 16.00 -2.88
C SER A 77 16.29 14.51 -2.67
N PRO A 78 17.23 13.71 -2.11
CA PRO A 78 17.08 12.26 -1.90
C PRO A 78 15.71 11.85 -1.31
N MET A 79 15.22 12.58 -0.31
CA MET A 79 13.91 12.35 0.29
C MET A 79 12.74 12.34 -0.72
N TYR A 80 12.74 13.26 -1.68
CA TYR A 80 11.68 13.35 -2.68
C TYR A 80 11.78 12.24 -3.73
N PHE A 81 12.97 11.68 -3.98
CA PHE A 81 13.10 10.49 -4.82
C PHE A 81 12.51 9.25 -4.14
N PHE A 82 12.64 9.12 -2.81
CA PHE A 82 11.93 8.08 -2.07
C PHE A 82 10.41 8.29 -2.06
N ILE A 83 9.94 9.55 -2.00
CA ILE A 83 8.50 9.86 -2.17
C ILE A 83 8.04 9.51 -3.60
N CYS A 84 8.86 9.77 -4.62
CA CYS A 84 8.56 9.36 -5.99
C CYS A 84 8.45 7.84 -6.11
N SER A 85 9.38 7.09 -5.49
CA SER A 85 9.32 5.63 -5.40
C SER A 85 8.03 5.14 -4.75
N LEU A 86 7.60 5.78 -3.66
CA LEU A 86 6.34 5.48 -2.98
C LEU A 86 5.13 5.77 -3.88
N ALA A 87 5.08 6.93 -4.54
CA ALA A 87 4.02 7.27 -5.48
C ALA A 87 3.92 6.28 -6.66
N VAL A 88 5.05 5.78 -7.16
CA VAL A 88 5.05 4.73 -8.21
C VAL A 88 4.48 3.42 -7.70
N ALA A 89 4.76 3.04 -6.45
CA ALA A 89 4.16 1.86 -5.84
C ALA A 89 2.63 2.02 -5.68
N ASP A 90 2.17 3.17 -5.21
CA ASP A 90 0.73 3.48 -5.10
C ASP A 90 0.02 3.51 -6.47
N MET A 91 0.69 4.00 -7.52
CA MET A 91 0.18 3.92 -8.89
C MET A 91 0.02 2.48 -9.35
N LEU A 92 0.98 1.60 -9.05
CA LEU A 92 0.90 0.19 -9.42
C LEU A 92 -0.24 -0.53 -8.70
N VAL A 93 -0.44 -0.28 -7.39
CA VAL A 93 -1.62 -0.79 -6.65
C VAL A 93 -2.91 -0.37 -7.34
N SER A 94 -3.01 0.92 -7.69
CA SER A 94 -4.20 1.48 -8.33
C SER A 94 -4.49 0.88 -9.71
N VAL A 95 -3.45 0.73 -10.54
CA VAL A 95 -3.56 0.13 -11.88
C VAL A 95 -3.92 -1.35 -11.79
N SER A 96 -3.28 -2.11 -10.88
CA SER A 96 -3.60 -3.52 -10.69
C SER A 96 -5.04 -3.72 -10.26
N ASN A 97 -5.50 -3.01 -9.23
CA ASN A 97 -6.88 -3.12 -8.73
C ASN A 97 -7.92 -2.68 -9.78
N ALA A 98 -7.66 -1.59 -10.50
CA ALA A 98 -8.55 -1.14 -11.58
C ALA A 98 -8.62 -2.17 -12.71
N SER A 99 -7.47 -2.74 -13.10
CA SER A 99 -7.39 -3.76 -14.15
C SER A 99 -8.12 -5.03 -13.75
N GLU A 100 -7.92 -5.51 -12.52
CA GLU A 100 -8.63 -6.66 -11.95
C GLU A 100 -10.15 -6.42 -11.93
N THR A 101 -10.59 -5.27 -11.43
CA THR A 101 -12.02 -4.90 -11.39
C THR A 101 -12.63 -4.87 -12.79
N ILE A 102 -11.93 -4.31 -13.78
CA ILE A 102 -12.39 -4.27 -15.18
C ILE A 102 -12.49 -5.69 -15.75
N VAL A 103 -11.49 -6.54 -15.52
CA VAL A 103 -11.49 -7.93 -15.98
C VAL A 103 -12.68 -8.69 -15.40
N ILE A 104 -12.92 -8.58 -14.09
CA ILE A 104 -14.06 -9.20 -13.41
C ILE A 104 -15.40 -8.68 -14.00
N ALA A 105 -15.52 -7.37 -14.21
CA ALA A 105 -16.73 -6.78 -14.79
C ALA A 105 -17.00 -7.26 -16.22
N LEU A 106 -15.96 -7.39 -17.06
CA LEU A 106 -16.09 -7.87 -18.44
C LEU A 106 -16.49 -9.35 -18.51
N ILE A 107 -15.98 -10.17 -17.58
CA ILE A 107 -16.37 -11.58 -17.45
C ILE A 107 -17.84 -11.69 -17.03
N ASN A 108 -18.24 -10.94 -15.99
CA ASN A 108 -19.61 -10.95 -15.48
C ASN A 108 -20.64 -10.41 -16.49
N GLY A 109 -20.23 -9.44 -17.31
CA GLY A 109 -21.07 -8.89 -18.38
C GLY A 109 -21.26 -9.80 -19.59
N GLY A 110 -20.63 -10.99 -19.63
CA GLY A 110 -20.76 -11.95 -20.73
C GLY A 110 -20.05 -11.54 -22.03
N ASN A 111 -19.28 -10.45 -22.02
CA ASN A 111 -18.65 -9.89 -23.23
C ASN A 111 -17.35 -10.59 -23.63
N LEU A 112 -16.71 -11.33 -22.71
CA LEU A 112 -15.46 -12.05 -22.97
C LEU A 112 -15.49 -13.47 -22.40
N THR A 113 -15.45 -14.49 -23.27
CA THR A 113 -15.17 -15.88 -22.88
C THR A 113 -13.66 -16.13 -22.94
N ILE A 114 -12.96 -15.84 -21.84
CA ILE A 114 -11.52 -16.07 -21.72
C ILE A 114 -11.25 -17.51 -21.21
N PRO A 115 -10.21 -18.20 -21.70
CA PRO A 115 -9.78 -19.47 -21.12
C PRO A 115 -9.42 -19.33 -19.64
N VAL A 116 -9.91 -20.24 -18.80
CA VAL A 116 -9.71 -20.23 -17.33
C VAL A 116 -8.22 -20.09 -16.93
N ALA A 117 -7.32 -20.70 -17.70
CA ALA A 117 -5.88 -20.59 -17.47
C ALA A 117 -5.34 -19.16 -17.65
N LEU A 118 -5.87 -18.40 -18.63
CA LEU A 118 -5.47 -17.01 -18.84
C LEU A 118 -6.01 -16.13 -17.72
N ILE A 119 -7.24 -16.36 -17.25
CA ILE A 119 -7.82 -15.58 -16.13
C ILE A 119 -6.96 -15.78 -14.88
N LYS A 120 -6.63 -17.03 -14.54
CA LYS A 120 -5.74 -17.34 -13.41
C LYS A 120 -4.36 -16.68 -13.56
N ASN A 121 -3.79 -16.67 -14.76
CA ASN A 121 -2.50 -16.03 -14.98
C ASN A 121 -2.57 -14.51 -14.80
N MET A 122 -3.66 -13.86 -15.26
CA MET A 122 -3.85 -12.43 -15.04
C MET A 122 -4.05 -12.11 -13.56
N ASP A 123 -4.85 -12.90 -12.86
CA ASP A 123 -5.10 -12.81 -11.41
C ASP A 123 -3.79 -12.85 -10.61
N ASN A 124 -2.98 -13.90 -10.85
CA ASN A 124 -1.65 -14.04 -10.26
C ASN A 124 -0.72 -12.84 -10.55
N VAL A 125 -0.82 -12.25 -11.73
CA VAL A 125 0.00 -11.07 -12.11
C VAL A 125 -0.48 -9.83 -11.34
N PHE A 126 -1.79 -9.59 -11.25
CA PHE A 126 -2.32 -8.47 -10.50
C PHE A 126 -2.00 -8.59 -9.01
N ASP A 127 -2.20 -9.76 -8.41
CA ASP A 127 -1.83 -10.03 -7.02
C ASP A 127 -0.32 -9.85 -6.77
N SER A 128 0.52 -10.34 -7.69
CA SER A 128 1.98 -10.16 -7.59
C SER A 128 2.37 -8.68 -7.67
N MET A 129 1.70 -7.89 -8.51
CA MET A 129 1.94 -6.45 -8.61
C MET A 129 1.49 -5.72 -7.34
N ILE A 130 0.33 -6.05 -6.79
CA ILE A 130 -0.18 -5.48 -5.52
C ILE A 130 0.79 -5.81 -4.38
N CYS A 131 1.21 -7.07 -4.26
CA CYS A 131 2.15 -7.52 -3.24
C CYS A 131 3.53 -6.85 -3.36
N SER A 132 4.08 -6.78 -4.57
CA SER A 132 5.37 -6.12 -4.83
C SER A 132 5.32 -4.63 -4.50
N SER A 133 4.21 -3.98 -4.84
CA SER A 133 4.00 -2.54 -4.61
C SER A 133 3.86 -2.24 -3.12
N LEU A 134 3.10 -3.04 -2.38
CA LEU A 134 3.02 -2.96 -0.92
C LEU A 134 4.42 -3.00 -0.28
N LEU A 135 5.22 -3.99 -0.67
CA LEU A 135 6.56 -4.17 -0.11
C LEU A 135 7.47 -2.99 -0.45
N ALA A 136 7.36 -2.49 -1.69
CA ALA A 136 8.07 -1.30 -2.13
C ALA A 136 7.63 -0.04 -1.37
N SER A 137 6.34 0.13 -1.06
CA SER A 137 5.81 1.24 -0.27
C SER A 137 6.38 1.25 1.14
N ILE A 138 6.39 0.10 1.83
CA ILE A 138 6.96 -0.02 3.18
C ILE A 138 8.45 0.26 3.18
N CYS A 139 9.19 -0.32 2.24
CA CYS A 139 10.62 -0.10 2.12
C CYS A 139 10.93 1.36 1.79
N SER A 140 10.09 2.02 0.98
CA SER A 140 10.21 3.45 0.67
C SER A 140 9.93 4.31 1.91
N LEU A 141 8.88 4.02 2.70
CA LEU A 141 8.61 4.70 3.97
C LEU A 141 9.75 4.52 4.98
N LEU A 142 10.32 3.31 5.06
CA LEU A 142 11.51 3.04 5.87
C LEU A 142 12.72 3.81 5.37
N ALA A 143 12.95 3.89 4.06
CA ALA A 143 14.03 4.69 3.48
C ALA A 143 13.86 6.19 3.78
N ILE A 144 12.63 6.72 3.70
CA ILE A 144 12.30 8.08 4.12
C ILE A 144 12.57 8.24 5.63
N ALA A 145 12.24 7.25 6.47
CA ALA A 145 12.53 7.26 7.90
C ALA A 145 14.04 7.39 8.18
N VAL A 146 14.84 6.58 7.48
CA VAL A 146 16.30 6.58 7.59
C VAL A 146 16.89 7.90 7.08
N ASP A 147 16.44 8.42 5.94
CA ASP A 147 16.83 9.73 5.41
C ASP A 147 16.60 10.83 6.45
N ARG A 148 15.41 10.85 7.06
CA ARG A 148 15.06 11.83 8.08
C ARG A 148 15.85 11.64 9.36
N TYR A 149 16.11 10.41 9.77
CA TYR A 149 16.99 10.11 10.89
C TYR A 149 18.38 10.70 10.65
N ILE A 150 18.98 10.45 9.49
CA ILE A 150 20.31 10.99 9.15
C ILE A 150 20.28 12.52 9.07
N THR A 151 19.24 13.11 8.48
CA THR A 151 19.07 14.56 8.39
C THR A 151 19.02 15.21 9.78
N ILE A 152 18.31 14.59 10.73
CA ILE A 152 18.13 15.13 12.09
C ILE A 152 19.38 14.95 12.95
N PHE A 153 19.97 13.74 12.96
CA PHE A 153 21.06 13.40 13.89
C PHE A 153 22.46 13.66 13.34
N TYR A 154 22.61 13.63 12.02
CA TYR A 154 23.89 13.81 11.34
C TYR A 154 23.84 14.98 10.36
N ALA A 155 23.13 16.05 10.69
CA ALA A 155 22.90 17.21 9.82
C ALA A 155 24.18 17.74 9.12
N LEU A 156 25.30 17.87 9.84
CA LEU A 156 26.57 18.36 9.28
C LEU A 156 27.27 17.35 8.34
N ARG A 157 26.94 16.06 8.45
CA ARG A 157 27.48 15.00 7.59
C ARG A 157 26.48 14.54 6.52
N TYR A 158 25.23 14.99 6.58
CA TYR A 158 24.16 14.56 5.68
C TYR A 158 24.57 14.69 4.22
N HIS A 159 25.11 15.85 3.81
CA HIS A 159 25.52 16.10 2.43
C HIS A 159 26.64 15.17 1.94
N ASN A 160 27.46 14.64 2.86
CA ASN A 160 28.54 13.70 2.54
C ASN A 160 28.07 12.23 2.58
N ILE A 161 26.99 11.94 3.33
CA ILE A 161 26.45 10.59 3.51
C ILE A 161 25.41 10.27 2.44
N VAL A 162 24.41 11.15 2.28
CA VAL A 162 23.24 10.94 1.43
C VAL A 162 23.41 11.72 0.13
N THR A 163 23.65 11.00 -0.96
CA THR A 163 23.77 11.56 -2.31
C THR A 163 22.67 11.01 -3.22
N LEU A 164 22.34 11.73 -4.28
CA LEU A 164 21.30 11.31 -5.23
C LEU A 164 21.61 9.94 -5.86
N GLN A 165 22.87 9.69 -6.24
CA GLN A 165 23.29 8.41 -6.82
C GLN A 165 23.08 7.24 -5.85
N ARG A 166 23.42 7.44 -4.56
CA ARG A 166 23.18 6.43 -3.53
C ARG A 166 21.69 6.21 -3.28
N ALA A 167 20.89 7.27 -3.29
CA ALA A 167 19.43 7.16 -3.16
C ALA A 167 18.82 6.37 -4.32
N MET A 168 19.25 6.63 -5.56
CA MET A 168 18.80 5.87 -6.73
C MET A 168 19.21 4.39 -6.64
N LEU A 169 20.44 4.09 -6.19
CA LEU A 169 20.87 2.70 -5.94
C LEU A 169 19.96 2.01 -4.91
N VAL A 170 19.64 2.68 -3.81
CA VAL A 170 18.73 2.16 -2.78
C VAL A 170 17.35 1.89 -3.35
N ILE A 171 16.78 2.82 -4.13
CA ILE A 171 15.48 2.66 -4.79
C ILE A 171 15.51 1.45 -5.72
N SER A 172 16.50 1.33 -6.60
CA SER A 172 16.64 0.17 -7.50
C SER A 172 16.76 -1.15 -6.74
N SER A 173 17.46 -1.15 -5.61
CA SER A 173 17.60 -2.33 -4.74
C SER A 173 16.26 -2.72 -4.10
N ILE A 174 15.51 -1.72 -3.61
CA ILE A 174 14.16 -1.90 -3.04
C ILE A 174 13.25 -2.55 -4.09
N TRP A 175 13.14 -1.96 -5.28
CA TRP A 175 12.26 -2.48 -6.34
C TRP A 175 12.61 -3.89 -6.78
N THR A 176 13.90 -4.19 -6.90
CA THR A 176 14.35 -5.54 -7.26
C THR A 176 13.96 -6.55 -6.18
N CYS A 177 14.26 -6.25 -4.91
CA CYS A 177 13.91 -7.12 -3.78
C CYS A 177 12.40 -7.32 -3.65
N CYS A 178 11.62 -6.25 -3.79
CA CYS A 178 10.17 -6.26 -3.63
C CYS A 178 9.49 -7.03 -4.76
N THR A 179 9.91 -6.82 -6.01
CA THR A 179 9.39 -7.57 -7.17
C THR A 179 9.67 -9.06 -7.05
N VAL A 180 10.90 -9.43 -6.67
CA VAL A 180 11.25 -10.84 -6.46
C VAL A 180 10.41 -11.44 -5.33
N SER A 181 10.27 -10.73 -4.22
CA SER A 181 9.49 -11.21 -3.06
C SER A 181 7.99 -11.34 -3.39
N GLY A 182 7.41 -10.40 -4.13
CA GLY A 182 6.01 -10.46 -4.55
C GLY A 182 5.73 -11.60 -5.54
N ILE A 183 6.64 -11.85 -6.48
CA ILE A 183 6.52 -13.01 -7.38
C ILE A 183 6.62 -14.32 -6.60
N LEU A 184 7.58 -14.42 -5.67
CA LEU A 184 7.73 -15.61 -4.81
C LEU A 184 6.51 -15.84 -3.92
N PHE A 185 5.86 -14.78 -3.43
CA PHE A 185 4.63 -14.86 -2.65
C PHE A 185 3.52 -15.58 -3.42
N ILE A 186 3.34 -15.24 -4.70
CA ILE A 186 2.29 -15.84 -5.53
C ILE A 186 2.64 -17.26 -5.99
N ILE A 187 3.89 -17.48 -6.43
CA ILE A 187 4.35 -18.81 -6.87
C ILE A 187 4.24 -19.83 -5.74
N TYR A 188 4.59 -19.43 -4.51
CA TYR A 188 4.61 -20.29 -3.33
C TYR A 188 3.49 -19.96 -2.34
N SER A 189 2.37 -19.43 -2.83
CA SER A 189 1.20 -19.09 -2.02
C SER A 189 0.64 -20.30 -1.23
N GLU A 190 0.75 -21.49 -1.80
CA GLU A 190 0.37 -22.77 -1.15
C GLU A 190 1.35 -23.20 -0.04
N SER A 191 2.56 -22.63 -0.01
CA SER A 191 3.58 -22.96 0.97
C SER A 191 3.42 -22.09 2.22
N THR A 192 2.88 -22.68 3.28
CA THR A 192 2.73 -22.00 4.58
C THR A 192 4.04 -21.42 5.10
N THR A 193 5.18 -22.09 4.84
CA THR A 193 6.51 -21.62 5.23
C THR A 193 6.89 -20.31 4.55
N VAL A 194 6.65 -20.20 3.24
CA VAL A 194 6.98 -18.97 2.49
C VAL A 194 6.06 -17.83 2.93
N LEU A 195 4.78 -18.13 3.12
CA LEU A 195 3.80 -17.18 3.62
C LEU A 195 4.16 -16.65 5.03
N ILE A 196 4.55 -17.52 5.96
CA ILE A 196 5.04 -17.14 7.30
C ILE A 196 6.31 -16.28 7.19
N CYS A 197 7.25 -16.65 6.33
CA CYS A 197 8.48 -15.90 6.14
C CYS A 197 8.19 -14.46 5.69
N LEU A 198 7.28 -14.29 4.73
CA LEU A 198 6.92 -12.98 4.17
C LEU A 198 6.12 -12.13 5.15
N ILE A 199 5.17 -12.72 5.89
CA ILE A 199 4.45 -12.04 6.97
C ILE A 199 5.44 -11.60 8.06
N THR A 200 6.40 -12.46 8.43
CA THR A 200 7.43 -12.12 9.42
C THR A 200 8.32 -10.99 8.91
N MET A 201 8.76 -11.05 7.66
CA MET A 201 9.55 -10.01 7.03
C MET A 201 8.80 -8.67 7.03
N PHE A 202 7.50 -8.68 6.72
CA PHE A 202 6.65 -7.50 6.81
C PHE A 202 6.61 -6.92 8.24
N PHE A 203 6.29 -7.74 9.25
CA PHE A 203 6.22 -7.26 10.63
C PHE A 203 7.57 -6.78 11.15
N THR A 204 8.68 -7.42 10.77
CA THR A 204 10.02 -6.93 11.12
C THR A 204 10.28 -5.54 10.54
N MET A 205 9.94 -5.29 9.27
CA MET A 205 10.05 -3.96 8.67
C MET A 205 9.15 -2.94 9.36
N LEU A 206 7.93 -3.33 9.72
CA LEU A 206 7.00 -2.47 10.44
C LEU A 206 7.52 -2.09 11.84
N VAL A 207 8.07 -3.06 12.60
CA VAL A 207 8.66 -2.83 13.91
C VAL A 207 9.90 -1.96 13.81
N LEU A 208 10.76 -2.20 12.81
CA LEU A 208 11.92 -1.34 12.55
C LEU A 208 11.49 0.09 12.27
N MET A 209 10.51 0.29 11.38
CA MET A 209 9.95 1.61 11.07
C MET A 209 9.33 2.29 12.30
N ALA A 210 8.51 1.56 13.07
CA ALA A 210 7.89 2.07 14.29
C ALA A 210 8.93 2.46 15.34
N SER A 211 9.97 1.64 15.55
CA SER A 211 11.04 1.93 16.49
C SER A 211 11.83 3.19 16.11
N LEU A 212 12.14 3.38 14.82
CA LEU A 212 12.81 4.57 14.31
C LEU A 212 11.96 5.82 14.53
N TYR A 213 10.64 5.74 14.32
CA TYR A 213 9.75 6.88 14.52
C TYR A 213 9.51 7.21 15.99
N VAL A 214 9.32 6.20 16.86
CA VAL A 214 9.23 6.40 18.30
C VAL A 214 10.52 7.04 18.81
N HIS A 215 11.68 6.55 18.39
CA HIS A 215 12.97 7.10 18.77
C HIS A 215 13.15 8.54 18.28
N MET A 216 12.82 8.81 17.01
CA MET A 216 12.86 10.16 16.43
C MET A 216 11.92 11.13 17.18
N PHE A 217 10.71 10.69 17.53
CA PHE A 217 9.73 11.50 18.26
C PHE A 217 10.16 11.77 19.71
N LEU A 218 10.62 10.74 20.44
CA LEU A 218 11.13 10.88 21.80
C LEU A 218 12.31 11.84 21.85
N LEU A 219 13.27 11.70 20.94
CA LEU A 219 14.41 12.60 20.85
C LEU A 219 14.00 14.02 20.47
N ALA A 220 13.07 14.21 19.53
CA ALA A 220 12.52 15.53 19.24
C ALA A 220 11.92 16.20 20.48
N ARG A 221 11.20 15.43 21.31
CA ARG A 221 10.65 15.92 22.58
C ARG A 221 11.72 16.20 23.64
N LEU A 222 12.76 15.38 23.72
CA LEU A 222 13.90 15.62 24.60
C LEU A 222 14.65 16.90 24.22
N HIS A 223 14.89 17.13 22.92
CA HIS A 223 15.49 18.37 22.43
C HIS A 223 14.62 19.59 22.77
N MET A 224 13.29 19.51 22.62
CA MET A 224 12.40 20.61 23.02
C MET A 224 12.49 20.94 24.51
N LYS A 225 12.44 19.93 25.39
CA LYS A 225 12.54 20.13 26.84
C LYS A 225 13.87 20.75 27.24
N ARG A 226 14.96 20.33 26.60
CA ARG A 226 16.31 20.86 26.87
C ARG A 226 16.48 22.30 26.39
N ILE A 227 15.88 22.66 25.25
CA ILE A 227 15.93 24.03 24.70
C ILE A 227 15.01 24.97 25.48
N ALA A 228 13.82 24.52 25.92
CA ALA A 228 12.93 25.32 26.77
C ALA A 228 13.54 25.66 28.14
N ALA A 229 14.55 24.90 28.58
CA ALA A 229 15.29 25.14 29.81
C ALA A 229 16.50 26.08 29.64
N LEU A 230 16.86 26.47 28.39
CA LEU A 230 17.95 27.40 28.09
C LEU A 230 17.38 28.80 27.75
N PRO A 231 17.84 29.88 28.41
CA PRO A 231 17.40 31.22 28.07
C PRO A 231 18.06 31.67 26.75
N GLY A 232 17.32 31.64 25.64
CA GLY A 232 17.77 32.16 24.34
C GLY A 232 16.87 31.81 23.16
N ASN A 233 16.76 32.72 22.19
CA ASN A 233 15.99 32.55 20.95
C ASN A 233 16.47 31.30 20.17
N ALA A 234 15.66 30.23 20.16
CA ALA A 234 15.96 29.02 19.41
C ALA A 234 16.11 29.30 17.91
N PRO A 235 17.07 28.67 17.20
CA PRO A 235 17.29 28.92 15.78
C PRO A 235 16.17 28.31 14.93
N ILE A 236 15.70 29.10 13.94
CA ILE A 236 14.60 28.81 13.01
C ILE A 236 14.75 27.46 12.29
N HIS A 237 15.99 27.00 12.06
CA HIS A 237 16.31 25.75 11.37
C HIS A 237 15.81 24.49 12.10
N GLN A 238 15.76 24.51 13.44
CA GLN A 238 15.35 23.35 14.24
C GLN A 238 13.82 23.10 14.15
N ARG A 239 13.03 24.16 13.95
CA ARG A 239 11.56 24.11 13.84
C ARG A 239 11.12 23.51 12.50
N ALA A 240 11.92 23.65 11.44
CA ALA A 240 11.70 23.00 10.14
C ALA A 240 11.98 21.50 10.21
N ASN A 241 13.07 21.09 10.87
CA ASN A 241 13.44 19.67 11.03
C ASN A 241 12.38 18.86 11.80
N MET A 242 11.71 19.46 12.79
CA MET A 242 10.65 18.80 13.54
C MET A 242 9.34 18.62 12.76
N LYS A 243 9.02 19.53 11.82
CA LYS A 243 7.85 19.35 10.95
C LYS A 243 7.99 18.08 10.10
N GLY A 244 9.21 17.72 9.69
CA GLY A 244 9.48 16.47 8.98
C GLY A 244 9.08 15.23 9.80
N ALA A 245 9.48 15.17 11.07
CA ALA A 245 9.20 14.04 11.95
C ALA A 245 7.68 13.78 12.18
N ILE A 246 6.90 14.85 12.32
CA ILE A 246 5.44 14.75 12.45
C ILE A 246 4.80 14.18 11.18
N THR A 247 5.25 14.64 10.00
CA THR A 247 4.74 14.12 8.72
C THR A 247 4.94 12.61 8.61
N LEU A 248 6.12 12.11 8.99
CA LEU A 248 6.42 10.68 8.96
C LEU A 248 5.57 9.87 9.94
N THR A 249 5.29 10.43 11.12
CA THR A 249 4.44 9.78 12.11
C THR A 249 3.01 9.63 11.59
N ILE A 250 2.50 10.64 10.87
CA ILE A 250 1.18 10.58 10.23
C ILE A 250 1.18 9.52 9.11
N LEU A 251 2.20 9.52 8.24
CA LEU A 251 2.33 8.52 7.18
C LEU A 251 2.36 7.09 7.75
N LEU A 252 3.10 6.86 8.85
CA LEU A 252 3.07 5.56 9.54
C LEU A 252 1.68 5.19 10.03
N GLY A 253 1.02 6.13 10.70
CA GLY A 253 -0.28 5.87 11.33
C GLY A 253 -1.32 5.48 10.30
N VAL A 254 -1.36 6.21 9.18
CA VAL A 254 -2.24 5.88 8.04
C VAL A 254 -1.88 4.51 7.47
N PHE A 255 -0.60 4.26 7.21
CA PHE A 255 -0.14 2.96 6.71
C PHE A 255 -0.60 1.80 7.61
N VAL A 256 -0.37 1.89 8.92
CA VAL A 256 -0.77 0.84 9.87
C VAL A 256 -2.29 0.64 9.87
N VAL A 257 -3.07 1.71 9.92
CA VAL A 257 -4.55 1.62 9.96
C VAL A 257 -5.10 1.00 8.68
N CYS A 258 -4.57 1.39 7.53
CA CYS A 258 -5.02 0.90 6.24
C CYS A 258 -4.64 -0.57 6.00
N TRP A 259 -3.46 -0.98 6.43
CA TRP A 259 -2.92 -2.30 6.12
C TRP A 259 -3.14 -3.36 7.21
N ALA A 260 -3.30 -2.98 8.47
CA ALA A 260 -3.46 -3.93 9.57
C ALA A 260 -4.59 -4.96 9.36
N PRO A 261 -5.78 -4.60 8.83
CA PRO A 261 -6.85 -5.56 8.60
C PRO A 261 -6.47 -6.63 7.57
N PHE A 262 -5.75 -6.26 6.51
CA PHE A 262 -5.25 -7.20 5.50
C PHE A 262 -4.20 -8.14 6.07
N PHE A 263 -3.26 -7.65 6.87
CA PHE A 263 -2.27 -8.53 7.52
C PHE A 263 -2.90 -9.46 8.55
N LEU A 264 -3.92 -8.99 9.27
CA LEU A 264 -4.71 -9.84 10.15
C LEU A 264 -5.44 -10.92 9.35
N HIS A 265 -6.03 -10.59 8.20
CA HIS A 265 -6.63 -11.56 7.29
C HIS A 265 -5.63 -12.66 6.91
N LEU A 266 -4.40 -12.30 6.50
CA LEU A 266 -3.34 -13.27 6.17
C LEU A 266 -2.95 -14.15 7.36
N ILE A 267 -2.84 -13.59 8.57
CA ILE A 267 -2.52 -14.37 9.78
C ILE A 267 -3.64 -15.37 10.08
N LEU A 268 -4.90 -14.92 10.03
CA LEU A 268 -6.06 -15.75 10.34
C LEU A 268 -6.21 -16.88 9.32
N MET A 269 -5.89 -16.62 8.05
CA MET A 269 -5.90 -17.63 6.98
C MET A 269 -5.00 -18.82 7.32
N ILE A 270 -3.86 -18.57 7.98
CA ILE A 270 -2.89 -19.60 8.37
C ILE A 270 -3.28 -20.25 9.70
N THR A 271 -3.70 -19.45 10.66
CA THR A 271 -3.82 -19.88 12.06
C THR A 271 -5.16 -20.52 12.40
N CYS A 272 -6.25 -20.10 11.74
CA CYS A 272 -7.61 -20.55 12.07
C CYS A 272 -8.56 -20.58 10.85
N PRO A 273 -8.22 -21.24 9.73
CA PRO A 273 -9.03 -21.21 8.51
C PRO A 273 -10.45 -21.79 8.66
N ARG A 274 -10.66 -22.68 9.64
CA ARG A 274 -11.95 -23.36 9.88
C ARG A 274 -12.77 -22.75 11.03
N ASN A 275 -12.23 -21.76 11.74
CA ASN A 275 -12.95 -21.16 12.85
C ASN A 275 -13.99 -20.16 12.31
N PRO A 276 -15.27 -20.23 12.73
CA PRO A 276 -16.33 -19.41 12.17
C PRO A 276 -16.08 -17.90 12.34
N TYR A 277 -15.44 -17.48 13.44
CA TYR A 277 -15.08 -16.07 13.66
C TYR A 277 -13.97 -15.60 12.71
N CYS A 278 -12.99 -16.46 12.45
CA CYS A 278 -11.92 -16.16 11.49
C CYS A 278 -12.44 -16.12 10.06
N THR A 279 -13.32 -17.06 9.68
CA THR A 279 -13.99 -17.05 8.38
C THR A 279 -14.85 -15.81 8.19
N CYS A 280 -15.57 -15.38 9.23
CA CYS A 280 -16.32 -14.11 9.20
C CYS A 280 -15.41 -12.91 8.93
N PHE A 281 -14.28 -12.80 9.65
CA PHE A 281 -13.31 -11.74 9.37
C PHE A 281 -12.76 -11.84 7.94
N MET A 282 -12.45 -13.03 7.45
CA MET A 282 -11.92 -13.21 6.09
C MET A 282 -12.92 -12.84 4.99
N SER A 283 -14.23 -13.04 5.23
CA SER A 283 -15.31 -12.70 4.28
C SER A 283 -15.32 -11.20 3.91
N HIS A 284 -14.83 -10.33 4.78
CA HIS A 284 -14.80 -8.88 4.57
C HIS A 284 -13.58 -8.40 3.74
N PHE A 285 -12.97 -9.28 2.94
CA PHE A 285 -11.77 -8.98 2.14
C PHE A 285 -11.84 -7.69 1.32
N ASN A 286 -12.99 -7.43 0.68
CA ASN A 286 -13.22 -6.23 -0.13
C ASN A 286 -13.06 -4.92 0.68
N MET A 287 -13.42 -4.92 1.97
CA MET A 287 -13.22 -3.75 2.83
C MET A 287 -11.74 -3.49 3.10
N TYR A 288 -10.95 -4.55 3.22
CA TYR A 288 -9.49 -4.44 3.41
C TYR A 288 -8.82 -3.90 2.16
N LEU A 289 -9.28 -4.33 0.97
CA LEU A 289 -8.84 -3.76 -0.30
C LEU A 289 -9.17 -2.26 -0.39
N ILE A 290 -10.36 -1.82 0.01
CA ILE A 290 -10.66 -0.37 0.05
C ILE A 290 -9.68 0.37 0.96
N LEU A 291 -9.43 -0.15 2.17
CA LEU A 291 -8.52 0.50 3.11
C LEU A 291 -7.10 0.63 2.53
N ILE A 292 -6.64 -0.40 1.82
CA ILE A 292 -5.39 -0.37 1.05
C ILE A 292 -5.41 0.74 0.01
N MET A 293 -6.48 0.85 -0.78
CA MET A 293 -6.63 1.91 -1.78
C MET A 293 -6.67 3.30 -1.15
N CYS A 294 -7.30 3.44 0.02
CA CYS A 294 -7.31 4.69 0.77
C CYS A 294 -5.90 5.12 1.19
N ASN A 295 -4.99 4.20 1.52
CA ASN A 295 -3.60 4.56 1.82
C ASN A 295 -2.98 5.34 0.66
N SER A 296 -3.13 4.80 -0.56
CA SER A 296 -2.58 5.37 -1.78
C SER A 296 -3.22 6.71 -2.20
N VAL A 297 -4.41 7.06 -1.68
CA VAL A 297 -5.05 8.38 -1.82
C VAL A 297 -4.57 9.35 -0.75
N ILE A 298 -4.42 8.88 0.49
CA ILE A 298 -4.08 9.73 1.63
C ILE A 298 -2.62 10.21 1.57
N ASP A 299 -1.71 9.42 1.02
CA ASP A 299 -0.27 9.75 0.94
C ASP A 299 0.00 11.07 0.17
N PRO A 300 -0.46 11.27 -1.09
CA PRO A 300 -0.39 12.55 -1.79
C PRO A 300 -0.97 13.74 -1.02
N ILE A 301 -2.10 13.54 -0.34
CA ILE A 301 -2.76 14.57 0.46
C ILE A 301 -1.85 15.02 1.60
N ILE A 302 -1.22 14.06 2.31
CA ILE A 302 -0.25 14.36 3.37
C ILE A 302 0.93 15.15 2.79
N TYR A 303 1.46 14.77 1.63
CA TYR A 303 2.57 15.51 1.01
C TYR A 303 2.20 16.96 0.65
N ALA A 304 1.02 17.17 0.06
CA ALA A 304 0.50 18.50 -0.30
C ALA A 304 0.34 19.41 0.93
N PHE A 305 -0.12 18.85 2.05
CA PHE A 305 -0.29 19.61 3.28
C PHE A 305 1.03 19.88 4.00
N ARG A 306 2.03 19.01 3.86
CA ARG A 306 3.25 19.08 4.68
C ARG A 306 4.44 19.71 3.98
N SER A 307 4.53 19.63 2.65
CA SER A 307 5.60 20.30 1.87
C SER A 307 5.07 21.58 1.21
N GLN A 308 5.61 22.72 1.62
CA GLN A 308 5.29 24.02 0.99
C GLN A 308 5.74 24.06 -0.47
N GLU A 309 6.89 23.46 -0.78
CA GLU A 309 7.43 23.38 -2.14
C GLU A 309 6.53 22.54 -3.04
N MET A 310 6.10 21.35 -2.61
CA MET A 310 5.14 20.56 -3.39
C MET A 310 3.82 21.29 -3.57
N ARG A 311 3.29 21.91 -2.52
CA ARG A 311 2.03 22.66 -2.60
C ARG A 311 2.12 23.79 -3.63
N LYS A 312 3.24 24.50 -3.67
CA LYS A 312 3.50 25.56 -4.64
C LYS A 312 3.54 24.98 -6.06
N THR A 313 4.26 23.89 -6.27
CA THR A 313 4.34 23.22 -7.57
C THR A 313 2.99 22.67 -8.04
N PHE A 314 2.18 22.09 -7.16
CA PHE A 314 0.82 21.67 -7.49
C PHE A 314 -0.03 22.86 -7.97
N LYS A 315 0.00 23.99 -7.26
CA LYS A 315 -0.68 25.21 -7.70
C LYS A 315 -0.19 25.68 -9.06
N GLU A 316 1.11 25.67 -9.31
CA GLU A 316 1.69 26.04 -10.62
C GLU A 316 1.24 25.08 -11.74
N ILE A 317 1.16 23.77 -11.48
CA ILE A 317 0.66 22.80 -12.45
C ILE A 317 -0.82 23.08 -12.78
N PHE A 318 -1.66 23.29 -11.77
CA PHE A 318 -3.09 23.61 -11.99
C PHE A 318 -3.28 24.95 -12.71
N CYS A 319 -2.53 26.00 -12.33
CA CYS A 319 -2.62 27.31 -12.97
C CYS A 319 -2.10 27.29 -14.42
N CYS A 320 -0.99 26.60 -14.71
CA CYS A 320 -0.50 26.44 -16.08
C CYS A 320 -1.42 25.55 -16.94
N SER A 321 -2.05 24.52 -16.36
CA SER A 321 -3.06 23.72 -17.07
C SER A 321 -4.26 24.57 -17.47
N HIS A 322 -4.64 25.54 -16.63
CA HIS A 322 -5.70 26.50 -16.94
C HIS A 322 -5.35 27.44 -18.09
N THR A 323 -4.06 27.73 -18.30
CA THR A 323 -3.58 28.54 -19.43
C THR A 323 -3.50 27.72 -20.72
N LEU A 324 -3.14 26.42 -20.64
CA LEU A 324 -3.08 25.51 -21.79
C LEU A 324 -4.46 25.09 -22.32
N LEU A 325 -5.51 25.13 -21.48
CA LEU A 325 -6.91 24.95 -21.88
C LEU A 325 -7.58 26.22 -22.44
N CYS A 326 -6.87 27.35 -22.48
CA CYS A 326 -7.34 28.63 -23.00
C CYS A 326 -6.62 29.11 -24.28
N VAL A 327 -5.89 28.21 -24.95
CA VAL A 327 -5.28 28.47 -26.27
C VAL A 327 -5.92 27.57 -27.32
#